data_AF-A0A943SSC2-F1
#
_entry.id   AF-A0A943SSC2-F1
#
_cell.length_a   1.000
_cell.length_b   1.000
_cell.length_c   1.000
_cell.angle_alpha   90.00
_cell.angle_beta   90.00
_cell.angle_gamma   90.00
#
_symmetry.space_group_name_H-M   'P 1'
#
loop_
_entity.id
_entity.type
_entity.pdbx_description
1 polymer ?
#
loop_
_entity_poly.entity_id
_entity_poly.type
_entity_poly.pdbx_seq_one_letter_code
_entity_poly.pdbx_strand_id
1 'polypeptide(L)'
;AYDEALTKAKEVLADENATQEDVNKATEALKAAKAALDGKESVDKKPLRDEVGKKDATQATDKYKNADQDKKDAYDKALEDAKKVLENKDATQEEVDKAKDALKAAEEALNGTATQEVDKSALQTEVDKNKDAAITGSDKYKNADQDKKDAYDKALADANKVLENKDATQEEVNKAKKALEEAEKSLNGKPSDNTGGTVTPGKPSDNDNTGGNDGYRPGHGGSDVFDRLFRRHDYTPTYPVKTVVPEKTEYGTPVRDTLWYVFHINEFEYEVVRNGVVTKKLMDVTPVIQNGRTMLPLRYVAEALQADVTWDAKTRTATFTKDGLTASIQIDSDEIVLSNGKTVKMDSKPLNINDRILVSVTNVANVFGLTNGNTKDNADQDIEWEQQDKSATIYIRR
;
A
#
# COMPACT_ATOMS: atom_id res chain seq x y z
N ALA A 1 6.94 -14.18 -38.71
CA ALA A 1 7.23 -15.01 -39.90
C ALA A 1 7.18 -14.19 -41.20
N TYR A 2 6.04 -13.59 -41.57
CA TYR A 2 5.95 -12.76 -42.78
C TYR A 2 6.89 -11.54 -42.76
N ASP A 3 6.92 -10.77 -41.67
CA ASP A 3 7.80 -9.59 -41.58
C ASP A 3 9.28 -9.94 -41.63
N GLU A 4 9.68 -11.06 -41.05
CA GLU A 4 11.06 -11.55 -41.09
C GLU A 4 11.46 -11.97 -42.51
N ALA A 5 10.57 -12.66 -43.23
CA ALA A 5 10.79 -13.02 -44.63
C ALA A 5 10.86 -11.77 -45.53
N LEU A 6 10.05 -10.74 -45.23
CA LEU A 6 10.08 -9.46 -45.93
C LEU A 6 11.38 -8.70 -45.69
N THR A 7 11.91 -8.69 -44.47
CA THR A 7 13.20 -8.07 -44.14
C THR A 7 14.34 -8.75 -44.89
N LYS A 8 14.42 -10.09 -44.86
CA LYS A 8 15.45 -10.84 -45.60
C LYS A 8 15.35 -10.63 -47.11
N ALA A 9 14.14 -10.55 -47.66
CA ALA A 9 13.96 -10.22 -49.08
C ALA A 9 14.47 -8.81 -49.43
N LYS A 10 14.31 -7.82 -48.54
CA LYS A 10 14.87 -6.47 -48.72
C LYS A 10 16.39 -6.44 -48.59
N GLU A 11 16.97 -7.24 -47.69
CA GLU A 11 18.42 -7.39 -47.55
C GLU A 11 19.04 -7.96 -48.83
N VAL A 12 18.46 -9.04 -49.38
CA VAL A 12 18.88 -9.61 -50.67
C VAL A 12 18.72 -8.62 -51.81
N LEU A 13 17.69 -7.77 -51.79
CA LEU A 13 17.47 -6.74 -52.80
C LEU A 13 18.47 -5.58 -52.71
N ALA A 14 19.05 -5.34 -51.53
CA ALA A 14 20.01 -4.28 -51.26
C ALA A 14 21.47 -4.74 -51.41
N ASP A 15 21.73 -6.05 -51.49
CA ASP A 15 23.06 -6.61 -51.72
C ASP A 15 23.40 -6.60 -53.22
N GLU A 16 24.38 -5.78 -53.59
CA GLU A 16 24.87 -5.64 -54.97
C GLU A 16 25.52 -6.94 -55.51
N ASN A 17 25.87 -7.88 -54.64
CA ASN A 17 26.44 -9.19 -55.01
C ASN A 17 25.42 -10.34 -54.93
N ALA A 18 24.16 -10.06 -54.63
CA ALA A 18 23.13 -11.08 -54.51
C ALA A 18 23.03 -11.91 -55.80
N THR A 19 23.05 -13.23 -55.65
CA THR A 19 22.90 -14.14 -56.78
C THR A 19 21.42 -14.35 -57.12
N GLN A 20 21.15 -14.84 -58.33
CA GLN A 20 19.78 -15.24 -58.71
C GLN A 20 19.24 -16.35 -57.78
N GLU A 21 20.10 -17.18 -57.21
CA GLU A 21 19.71 -18.21 -56.25
C GLU A 21 19.20 -17.59 -54.93
N ASP A 22 19.85 -16.52 -54.45
CA ASP A 22 19.46 -15.80 -53.23
C ASP A 22 18.11 -15.10 -53.41
N VAL A 23 17.90 -14.46 -54.57
CA VAL A 23 16.63 -13.85 -54.94
C VAL A 23 15.50 -14.88 -54.99
N ASN A 24 15.76 -16.06 -55.55
CA ASN A 24 14.78 -17.14 -55.62
C ASN A 24 14.44 -17.68 -54.23
N LYS A 25 15.44 -17.91 -53.37
CA LYS A 25 15.23 -18.35 -51.98
C LYS A 25 14.42 -17.35 -51.17
N ALA A 26 14.76 -16.06 -51.27
CA ALA A 26 14.02 -14.99 -50.58
C ALA A 26 12.57 -14.90 -51.07
N THR A 27 12.35 -15.05 -52.38
CA THR A 27 11.01 -15.01 -52.99
C THR A 27 10.15 -16.19 -52.53
N GLU A 28 10.69 -17.41 -52.53
CA GLU A 28 9.95 -18.60 -52.07
C GLU A 28 9.67 -18.53 -50.56
N ALA A 29 10.62 -18.05 -49.75
CA ALA A 29 10.40 -17.82 -48.32
C ALA A 29 9.28 -16.79 -48.07
N LEU A 30 9.25 -15.69 -48.83
CA LEU A 30 8.20 -14.67 -48.72
C LEU A 30 6.83 -15.21 -49.15
N LYS A 31 6.76 -15.98 -50.24
CA LYS A 31 5.52 -16.64 -50.69
C LYS A 31 5.00 -17.64 -49.65
N ALA A 32 5.88 -18.49 -49.11
CA ALA A 32 5.52 -19.45 -48.08
C ALA A 32 5.02 -18.74 -46.81
N ALA A 33 5.70 -17.68 -46.38
CA ALA A 33 5.27 -16.90 -45.23
C ALA A 33 3.95 -16.15 -45.46
N LYS A 34 3.70 -15.70 -46.70
CA LYS A 34 2.41 -15.11 -47.10
C LYS A 34 1.28 -16.13 -47.11
N ALA A 35 1.54 -17.34 -47.64
CA ALA A 35 0.57 -18.43 -47.66
C ALA A 35 0.25 -18.96 -46.26
N ALA A 36 1.17 -18.81 -45.31
CA ALA A 36 0.98 -19.14 -43.90
C ALA A 36 0.23 -18.06 -43.10
N LEU A 37 -0.11 -16.92 -43.70
CA LEU A 37 -1.00 -15.94 -43.07
C LEU A 37 -2.41 -16.53 -43.08
N ASP A 38 -2.89 -16.98 -41.92
CA ASP A 38 -4.19 -17.64 -41.75
C ASP A 38 -5.36 -16.66 -41.64
N GLY A 39 -5.08 -15.34 -41.59
CA GLY A 39 -6.10 -14.31 -41.53
C GLY A 39 -6.96 -14.36 -40.27
N LYS A 40 -6.56 -15.11 -39.22
CA LYS A 40 -7.26 -15.06 -37.94
C LYS A 40 -7.14 -13.65 -37.39
N GLU A 41 -8.27 -12.94 -37.31
CA GLU A 41 -8.34 -11.71 -36.51
C GLU A 41 -7.80 -12.01 -35.12
N SER A 42 -6.93 -11.12 -34.62
CA SER A 42 -6.43 -11.22 -33.26
C SER A 42 -7.61 -11.06 -32.31
N VAL A 43 -8.08 -12.18 -31.74
CA VAL A 43 -9.19 -12.20 -30.78
C VAL A 43 -8.82 -11.44 -29.51
N ASP A 44 -9.64 -10.45 -29.12
CA ASP A 44 -9.41 -9.65 -27.94
C ASP A 44 -9.88 -10.36 -26.68
N LYS A 45 -8.93 -10.99 -25.99
CA LYS A 45 -9.16 -11.68 -24.72
C LYS A 45 -9.04 -10.77 -23.49
N LYS A 46 -8.66 -9.50 -23.63
CA LYS A 46 -8.47 -8.59 -22.49
C LYS A 46 -9.74 -8.49 -21.63
N PRO A 47 -10.95 -8.26 -22.20
CA PRO A 47 -12.16 -8.10 -21.39
C PRO A 47 -12.50 -9.34 -20.54
N LEU A 48 -12.20 -10.54 -21.03
CA LEU A 48 -12.41 -11.79 -20.29
C LEU A 48 -11.34 -11.98 -19.20
N ARG A 49 -10.08 -11.60 -19.47
CA ARG A 49 -9.00 -11.62 -18.45
C ARG A 49 -9.31 -10.68 -17.30
N ASP A 50 -9.76 -9.47 -17.60
CA ASP A 50 -10.10 -8.46 -16.59
C ASP A 50 -11.23 -8.96 -15.69
N GLU A 51 -12.27 -9.59 -16.28
CA GLU A 51 -13.39 -10.16 -15.53
C GLU A 51 -12.96 -11.33 -14.63
N VAL A 52 -12.13 -12.26 -15.13
CA VAL A 52 -11.55 -13.35 -14.33
C VAL A 52 -10.63 -12.81 -13.23
N GLY A 53 -9.96 -11.68 -13.46
CA GLY A 53 -9.10 -11.00 -12.50
C GLY A 53 -9.83 -10.51 -11.25
N LYS A 54 -11.15 -10.25 -11.33
CA LYS A 54 -11.96 -9.82 -10.18
C LYS A 54 -12.25 -10.93 -9.18
N LYS A 55 -11.95 -12.20 -9.50
CA LYS A 55 -12.34 -13.37 -8.69
C LYS A 55 -12.04 -13.21 -7.20
N ASP A 56 -10.86 -12.71 -6.84
CA ASP A 56 -10.42 -12.64 -5.43
C ASP A 56 -11.19 -11.53 -4.70
N ALA A 57 -11.48 -10.42 -5.38
CA ALA A 57 -12.30 -9.35 -4.85
C ALA A 57 -13.76 -9.80 -4.68
N THR A 58 -14.35 -10.45 -5.69
CA THR A 58 -15.72 -10.97 -5.64
C THR A 58 -15.86 -12.04 -4.55
N GLN A 59 -14.94 -13.00 -4.47
CA GLN A 59 -14.95 -14.06 -3.45
C GLN A 59 -14.68 -13.53 -2.02
N ALA A 60 -14.04 -12.37 -1.88
CA ALA A 60 -13.88 -11.70 -0.60
C ALA A 60 -15.14 -10.97 -0.12
N THR A 61 -16.11 -10.70 -0.99
CA THR A 61 -17.36 -10.02 -0.61
C THR A 61 -18.30 -10.92 0.18
N ASP A 62 -19.11 -10.31 1.04
CA ASP A 62 -20.22 -11.00 1.71
C ASP A 62 -21.26 -11.51 0.71
N LYS A 63 -21.39 -10.83 -0.44
CA LYS A 63 -22.23 -11.24 -1.56
C LYS A 63 -21.89 -12.64 -2.06
N TYR A 64 -20.62 -13.02 -2.05
CA TYR A 64 -20.18 -14.37 -2.39
C TYR A 64 -20.13 -15.30 -1.18
N LYS A 65 -19.54 -14.86 -0.06
CA LYS A 65 -19.36 -15.70 1.14
C LYS A 65 -20.69 -16.24 1.69
N ASN A 66 -21.73 -15.41 1.65
CA ASN A 66 -23.06 -15.72 2.18
C ASN A 66 -24.06 -16.12 1.08
N ALA A 67 -23.62 -16.24 -0.18
CA ALA A 67 -24.51 -16.69 -1.25
C ALA A 67 -24.92 -18.15 -1.07
N ASP A 68 -26.06 -18.50 -1.65
CA ASP A 68 -26.50 -19.89 -1.75
C ASP A 68 -25.43 -20.73 -2.47
N GLN A 69 -25.26 -21.97 -2.02
CA GLN A 69 -24.18 -22.82 -2.52
C GLN A 69 -24.28 -23.07 -4.03
N ASP A 70 -25.49 -23.21 -4.59
CA ASP A 70 -25.70 -23.37 -6.03
C ASP A 70 -25.28 -22.13 -6.84
N LYS A 71 -25.38 -20.93 -6.25
CA LYS A 71 -24.93 -19.68 -6.88
C LYS A 71 -23.42 -19.51 -6.81
N LYS A 72 -22.79 -19.93 -5.71
CA LYS A 72 -21.33 -20.01 -5.59
C LYS A 72 -20.75 -20.99 -6.60
N ASP A 73 -21.32 -22.19 -6.67
CA ASP A 73 -20.90 -23.23 -7.62
C ASP A 73 -21.05 -22.74 -9.08
N ALA A 74 -22.13 -22.01 -9.40
CA ALA A 74 -22.33 -21.44 -10.71
C ALA A 74 -21.25 -20.39 -11.08
N TYR A 75 -20.90 -19.51 -10.14
CA TYR A 75 -19.83 -18.53 -10.32
C TYR A 75 -18.46 -19.19 -10.48
N ASP A 76 -18.13 -20.16 -9.62
CA ASP A 76 -16.85 -20.87 -9.68
C ASP A 76 -16.71 -21.69 -10.97
N LYS A 77 -17.80 -22.30 -11.44
CA LYS A 77 -17.84 -22.98 -12.74
C LYS A 77 -17.64 -22.01 -13.90
N ALA A 78 -18.28 -20.84 -13.86
CA ALA A 78 -18.11 -19.82 -14.90
C ALA A 78 -16.67 -19.30 -14.96
N LEU A 79 -16.00 -19.16 -13.81
CA LEU A 79 -14.56 -18.84 -13.73
C LEU A 79 -13.69 -19.93 -14.37
N GLU A 80 -14.00 -21.20 -14.15
CA GLU A 80 -13.27 -22.32 -14.76
C GLU A 80 -13.44 -22.34 -16.29
N ASP A 81 -14.67 -22.16 -16.78
CA ASP A 81 -14.97 -22.12 -18.21
C ASP A 81 -14.31 -20.91 -18.89
N ALA A 82 -14.32 -19.74 -18.24
CA ALA A 82 -13.61 -18.55 -18.71
C ALA A 82 -12.09 -18.78 -18.85
N LYS A 83 -11.47 -19.46 -17.88
CA LYS A 83 -10.03 -19.82 -17.94
C LYS A 83 -9.73 -20.74 -19.13
N LYS A 84 -10.59 -21.72 -19.40
CA LYS A 84 -10.43 -22.61 -20.58
C LYS A 84 -10.46 -21.84 -21.89
N VAL A 85 -11.36 -20.85 -22.03
CA VAL A 85 -11.42 -19.98 -23.22
C VAL A 85 -10.18 -19.09 -23.33
N LEU A 86 -9.64 -18.60 -22.21
CA LEU A 86 -8.40 -17.84 -22.20
C LEU A 86 -7.19 -18.67 -22.68
N GLU A 87 -7.12 -19.93 -22.29
CA GLU A 87 -6.04 -20.87 -22.65
C GLU A 87 -6.17 -21.41 -24.09
N ASN A 88 -7.38 -21.47 -24.66
CA ASN A 88 -7.60 -21.94 -26.03
C ASN A 88 -7.03 -20.96 -27.07
N LYS A 89 -5.92 -21.33 -27.73
CA LYS A 89 -5.27 -20.51 -28.77
C LYS A 89 -6.15 -20.25 -29.99
N ASP A 90 -7.14 -21.10 -30.22
CA ASP A 90 -8.05 -21.04 -31.35
C ASP A 90 -9.42 -20.45 -30.99
N ALA A 91 -9.58 -19.94 -29.75
CA ALA A 91 -10.83 -19.36 -29.29
C ALA A 91 -11.29 -18.24 -30.22
N THR A 92 -12.58 -18.21 -30.55
CA THR A 92 -13.20 -17.15 -31.35
C THR A 92 -13.60 -15.96 -30.47
N GLN A 93 -13.84 -14.78 -31.07
CA GLN A 93 -14.35 -13.63 -30.32
C GLN A 93 -15.72 -13.93 -29.69
N GLU A 94 -16.58 -14.67 -30.38
CA GLU A 94 -17.88 -15.11 -29.86
C GLU A 94 -17.74 -15.99 -28.61
N GLU A 95 -16.76 -16.90 -28.59
CA GLU A 95 -16.48 -17.74 -27.41
C GLU A 95 -15.98 -16.92 -26.22
N VAL A 96 -15.13 -15.91 -26.49
CA VAL A 96 -14.62 -14.98 -25.47
C VAL A 96 -15.75 -14.14 -24.89
N ASP A 97 -16.59 -13.55 -25.73
CA ASP A 97 -17.71 -12.71 -25.32
C ASP A 97 -18.74 -13.53 -24.52
N LYS A 98 -19.07 -14.73 -24.99
CA LYS A 98 -19.99 -15.64 -24.29
C LYS A 98 -19.47 -16.07 -22.91
N ALA A 99 -18.16 -16.34 -22.79
CA ALA A 99 -17.57 -16.69 -21.50
C ALA A 99 -17.58 -15.51 -20.52
N LYS A 100 -17.34 -14.30 -21.02
CA LYS A 100 -17.40 -13.07 -20.22
C LYS A 100 -18.82 -12.81 -19.71
N ASP A 101 -19.80 -12.91 -20.60
CA ASP A 101 -21.21 -12.69 -20.26
C ASP A 101 -21.70 -13.74 -19.26
N ALA A 102 -21.29 -15.01 -19.42
CA ALA A 102 -21.63 -16.07 -18.47
C ALA A 102 -21.03 -15.82 -17.07
N LEU A 103 -19.77 -15.37 -17.00
CA LEU A 103 -19.12 -15.04 -15.74
C LEU A 103 -19.81 -13.86 -15.03
N LYS A 104 -20.11 -12.80 -15.79
CA LYS A 104 -20.81 -11.63 -15.25
C LYS A 104 -22.22 -11.97 -14.77
N ALA A 105 -22.97 -12.77 -15.53
CA ALA A 105 -24.31 -13.21 -15.13
C ALA A 105 -24.26 -14.04 -13.83
N ALA A 106 -23.25 -14.89 -13.66
CA ALA A 106 -23.07 -15.66 -12.43
C ALA A 106 -22.71 -14.77 -11.23
N GLU A 107 -21.88 -13.73 -11.43
CA GLU A 107 -21.56 -12.73 -10.40
C GLU A 107 -22.80 -11.92 -9.97
N GLU A 108 -23.61 -11.50 -10.95
CA GLU A 108 -24.86 -10.78 -10.71
C GLU A 108 -25.85 -11.64 -9.92
N ALA A 109 -25.89 -12.95 -10.21
CA ALA A 109 -26.76 -13.93 -9.56
C ALA A 109 -26.34 -14.32 -8.14
N LEU A 110 -25.13 -13.96 -7.68
CA LEU A 110 -24.76 -14.12 -6.28
C LEU A 110 -25.77 -13.38 -5.40
N ASN A 111 -26.25 -14.03 -4.34
CA ASN A 111 -27.36 -13.53 -3.53
C ASN A 111 -27.02 -13.41 -2.04
N GLY A 112 -25.73 -13.49 -1.69
CA GLY A 112 -25.29 -13.23 -0.33
C GLY A 112 -25.65 -11.79 0.07
N THR A 113 -26.14 -11.64 1.28
CA THR A 113 -26.38 -10.34 1.89
C THR A 113 -25.24 -9.99 2.83
N ALA A 114 -24.90 -8.70 2.91
CA ALA A 114 -24.01 -8.21 3.94
C ALA A 114 -24.66 -8.50 5.30
N THR A 115 -23.91 -9.16 6.19
CA THR A 115 -24.26 -9.19 7.60
C THR A 115 -24.20 -7.74 8.07
N GLN A 116 -25.31 -7.18 8.53
CA GLN A 116 -25.31 -5.84 9.12
C GLN A 116 -24.22 -5.81 10.20
N GLU A 117 -23.30 -4.86 10.11
CA GLU A 117 -22.34 -4.60 11.18
C GLU A 117 -23.15 -4.29 12.44
N VAL A 118 -23.17 -5.25 13.38
CA VAL A 118 -23.98 -5.17 14.57
C VAL A 118 -23.39 -4.10 15.49
N ASP A 119 -24.20 -3.09 15.85
CA ASP A 119 -23.76 -2.01 16.72
C ASP A 119 -23.52 -2.54 18.14
N LYS A 120 -22.25 -2.57 18.52
CA LYS A 120 -21.74 -3.03 19.81
C LYS A 120 -21.45 -1.89 20.79
N SER A 121 -21.59 -0.64 20.38
CA SER A 121 -21.19 0.54 21.16
C SER A 121 -21.86 0.59 22.54
N ALA A 122 -23.14 0.23 22.61
CA ALA A 122 -23.92 0.22 23.84
C ALA A 122 -23.49 -0.90 24.82
N LEU A 123 -23.07 -2.06 24.30
CA LEU A 123 -22.51 -3.14 25.11
C LEU A 123 -21.11 -2.80 25.59
N GLN A 124 -20.28 -2.23 24.72
CA GLN A 124 -18.94 -1.75 25.07
C GLN A 124 -18.98 -0.71 26.19
N THR A 125 -19.92 0.24 26.10
CA THR A 125 -20.14 1.26 27.15
C THR A 125 -20.47 0.62 28.50
N GLU A 126 -21.25 -0.48 28.51
CA GLU A 126 -21.62 -1.16 29.75
C GLU A 126 -20.44 -1.93 30.36
N VAL A 127 -19.65 -2.63 29.55
CA VAL A 127 -18.40 -3.27 29.98
C VAL A 127 -17.42 -2.24 30.52
N ASP A 128 -17.33 -1.08 29.87
CA ASP A 128 -16.41 -0.01 30.21
C ASP A 128 -16.67 0.60 31.60
N LYS A 129 -17.88 0.45 32.15
CA LYS A 129 -18.18 0.86 33.54
C LYS A 129 -17.32 0.14 34.57
N ASN A 130 -16.81 -1.05 34.24
CA ASN A 130 -15.90 -1.80 35.10
C ASN A 130 -14.41 -1.63 34.73
N LYS A 131 -14.06 -0.65 33.86
CA LYS A 131 -12.66 -0.29 33.61
C LYS A 131 -11.96 0.03 34.93
N ASP A 132 -10.69 -0.37 35.01
CA ASP A 132 -9.85 -0.20 36.19
C ASP A 132 -10.47 -0.75 37.48
N ALA A 133 -11.27 -1.82 37.35
CA ALA A 133 -12.02 -2.44 38.44
C ALA A 133 -12.95 -1.46 39.18
N ALA A 134 -13.55 -0.48 38.49
CA ALA A 134 -14.44 0.49 39.13
C ALA A 134 -15.66 -0.17 39.81
N ILE A 135 -16.19 -1.27 39.27
CA ILE A 135 -17.27 -2.04 39.90
C ILE A 135 -16.69 -3.16 40.78
N THR A 136 -15.80 -4.00 40.26
CA THR A 136 -15.24 -5.15 41.02
C THR A 136 -14.34 -4.73 42.19
N GLY A 137 -13.78 -3.53 42.14
CA GLY A 137 -13.02 -2.91 43.21
C GLY A 137 -13.87 -2.19 44.26
N SER A 138 -15.17 -1.98 44.00
CA SER A 138 -16.08 -1.28 44.90
C SER A 138 -16.54 -2.16 46.07
N ASP A 139 -16.90 -1.52 47.19
CA ASP A 139 -17.51 -2.21 48.34
C ASP A 139 -18.84 -2.89 47.96
N LYS A 140 -19.57 -2.30 47.00
CA LYS A 140 -20.82 -2.86 46.47
C LYS A 140 -20.62 -4.25 45.86
N TYR A 141 -19.46 -4.51 45.27
CA TYR A 141 -19.11 -5.82 44.73
C TYR A 141 -18.37 -6.69 45.76
N LYS A 142 -17.33 -6.15 46.42
CA LYS A 142 -16.48 -6.93 47.35
C LYS A 142 -17.26 -7.56 48.50
N ASN A 143 -18.26 -6.84 49.01
CA ASN A 143 -19.08 -7.27 50.12
C ASN A 143 -20.42 -7.88 49.68
N ALA A 144 -20.65 -8.08 48.37
CA ALA A 144 -21.86 -8.72 47.86
C ALA A 144 -21.85 -10.23 48.13
N ASP A 145 -23.04 -10.82 48.10
CA ASP A 145 -23.19 -12.27 48.19
C ASP A 145 -22.45 -12.96 47.03
N GLN A 146 -21.87 -14.12 47.30
CA GLN A 146 -20.97 -14.80 46.35
C GLN A 146 -21.69 -15.16 45.04
N ASP A 147 -22.96 -15.57 45.10
CA ASP A 147 -23.77 -15.86 43.92
C ASP A 147 -24.01 -14.61 43.04
N LYS A 148 -24.09 -13.42 43.66
CA LYS A 148 -24.22 -12.14 42.93
C LYS A 148 -22.92 -11.71 42.28
N LYS A 149 -21.79 -11.97 42.94
CA LYS A 149 -20.44 -11.74 42.38
C LYS A 149 -20.21 -12.65 41.18
N ASP A 150 -20.49 -13.95 41.34
CA ASP A 150 -20.35 -14.94 40.27
C ASP A 150 -21.25 -14.60 39.07
N ALA A 151 -22.48 -14.15 39.33
CA ALA A 151 -23.40 -13.71 38.28
C ALA A 151 -22.88 -12.48 37.51
N TYR A 152 -22.29 -11.50 38.21
CA TYR A 152 -21.69 -10.33 37.57
C TYR A 152 -20.44 -10.68 36.76
N ASP A 153 -19.53 -11.47 37.32
CA ASP A 153 -18.31 -11.90 36.64
C ASP A 153 -18.62 -12.72 35.38
N LYS A 154 -19.61 -13.62 35.48
CA LYS A 154 -20.09 -14.39 34.34
C LYS A 154 -20.70 -13.49 33.27
N ALA A 155 -21.54 -12.53 33.65
CA ALA A 155 -22.16 -11.60 32.71
C ALA A 155 -21.12 -10.71 32.01
N LEU A 156 -20.09 -10.25 32.73
CA LEU A 156 -18.98 -9.48 32.18
C LEU A 156 -18.14 -10.31 31.20
N ALA A 157 -17.83 -11.56 31.55
CA ALA A 157 -17.11 -12.48 30.67
C ALA A 157 -17.89 -12.79 29.39
N ASP A 158 -19.20 -13.03 29.50
CA ASP A 158 -20.05 -13.30 28.34
C ASP A 158 -20.24 -12.05 27.46
N ALA A 159 -20.31 -10.85 28.05
CA ALA A 159 -20.30 -9.58 27.32
C ALA A 159 -19.01 -9.38 26.51
N ASN A 160 -17.84 -9.64 27.10
CA ASN A 160 -16.56 -9.56 26.41
C ASN A 160 -16.46 -10.55 25.24
N LYS A 161 -16.94 -11.79 25.42
CA LYS A 161 -16.99 -12.78 24.31
C LYS A 161 -17.85 -12.28 23.14
N VAL A 162 -18.99 -11.64 23.42
CA VAL A 162 -19.86 -11.09 22.37
C VAL A 162 -19.20 -9.90 21.67
N LEU A 163 -18.45 -9.07 22.39
CA LEU A 163 -17.67 -7.97 21.81
C LEU A 163 -16.58 -8.51 20.86
N GLU A 164 -15.87 -9.57 21.26
CA GLU A 164 -14.82 -10.23 20.47
C GLU A 164 -15.36 -11.06 19.28
N ASN A 165 -16.61 -11.53 19.35
CA ASN A 165 -17.22 -12.31 18.27
C ASN A 165 -17.61 -11.42 17.07
N LYS A 166 -16.81 -11.48 16.00
CA LYS A 166 -17.02 -10.79 14.72
C LYS A 166 -18.32 -11.16 14.00
N ASP A 167 -18.92 -12.31 14.33
CA ASP A 167 -20.14 -12.82 13.72
C ASP A 167 -21.36 -12.70 14.67
N ALA A 168 -21.23 -11.94 15.77
CA ALA A 168 -22.30 -11.74 16.75
C ALA A 168 -23.52 -11.06 16.15
N THR A 169 -24.71 -11.51 16.54
CA THR A 169 -26.01 -10.95 16.16
C THR A 169 -26.43 -9.81 17.08
N GLN A 170 -27.30 -8.90 16.61
CA GLN A 170 -27.85 -7.82 17.45
C GLN A 170 -28.64 -8.35 18.65
N GLU A 171 -29.26 -9.52 18.52
CA GLU A 171 -29.94 -10.19 19.63
C GLU A 171 -28.95 -10.62 20.72
N GLU A 172 -27.81 -11.20 20.34
CA GLU A 172 -26.75 -11.59 21.28
C GLU A 172 -26.15 -10.37 21.99
N VAL A 173 -25.92 -9.27 21.26
CA VAL A 173 -25.44 -8.00 21.84
C VAL A 173 -26.45 -7.44 22.85
N ASN A 174 -27.73 -7.39 22.49
CA ASN A 174 -28.78 -6.87 23.37
C ASN A 174 -28.96 -7.75 24.62
N LYS A 175 -28.88 -9.07 24.46
CA LYS A 175 -28.98 -10.03 25.56
C LYS A 175 -27.80 -9.92 26.53
N ALA A 176 -26.58 -9.82 26.01
CA ALA A 176 -25.38 -9.65 26.83
C ALA A 176 -25.40 -8.33 27.62
N LYS A 177 -25.82 -7.23 26.98
CA LYS A 177 -25.97 -5.92 27.63
C LYS A 177 -26.97 -5.98 28.78
N LYS A 178 -28.15 -6.53 28.52
CA LYS A 178 -29.20 -6.68 29.53
C LYS A 178 -28.75 -7.55 30.71
N ALA A 179 -28.09 -8.68 30.43
CA ALA A 179 -27.58 -9.57 31.47
C ALA A 179 -26.55 -8.87 32.37
N LEU A 180 -25.64 -8.10 31.78
CA LEU A 180 -24.63 -7.34 32.52
C LEU A 180 -25.27 -6.25 33.41
N GLU A 181 -26.22 -5.48 32.87
CA GLU A 181 -26.97 -4.47 33.64
C GLU A 181 -27.74 -5.07 34.82
N GLU A 182 -28.41 -6.21 34.61
CA GLU A 182 -29.19 -6.89 35.65
C GLU A 182 -28.29 -7.47 36.75
N ALA A 183 -27.12 -8.01 36.38
CA ALA A 183 -26.15 -8.50 37.34
C ALA A 183 -25.53 -7.36 38.16
N GLU A 184 -25.17 -6.23 37.52
CA GLU A 184 -24.64 -5.04 38.23
C GLU A 184 -25.65 -4.48 39.25
N LYS A 185 -26.92 -4.41 38.87
CA LYS A 185 -28.02 -3.97 39.75
C LYS A 185 -28.25 -4.93 40.92
N SER A 186 -27.97 -6.22 40.71
CA SER A 186 -28.17 -7.27 41.72
C SER A 186 -27.07 -7.35 42.76
N LEU A 187 -25.93 -6.66 42.56
CA LEU A 187 -24.87 -6.56 43.57
C LEU A 187 -25.40 -5.85 44.82
N ASN A 188 -25.27 -6.52 45.97
CA ASN A 188 -25.90 -6.13 47.23
C ASN A 188 -24.90 -5.82 48.36
N GLY A 189 -23.62 -5.67 48.04
CA GLY A 189 -22.59 -5.31 49.01
C GLY A 189 -22.86 -3.94 49.62
N LYS A 190 -22.61 -3.84 50.93
CA LYS A 190 -22.74 -2.58 51.68
C LYS A 190 -21.37 -1.96 51.92
N PRO A 191 -21.28 -0.62 52.01
CA PRO A 191 -20.06 0.05 52.45
C PRO A 191 -19.62 -0.47 53.81
N SER A 192 -18.31 -0.64 54.00
CA SER A 192 -17.77 -1.01 55.31
C SER A 192 -17.78 0.23 56.21
N ASP A 193 -18.65 0.26 57.23
CA ASP A 193 -18.63 1.30 58.26
C ASP A 193 -17.39 1.11 59.14
N ASN A 194 -16.25 1.65 58.70
CA ASN A 194 -15.05 1.70 59.53
C ASN A 194 -15.14 2.90 60.47
N THR A 195 -15.92 2.76 61.55
CA THR A 195 -15.78 3.62 62.73
C THR A 195 -14.81 2.97 63.71
N GLY A 196 -13.63 3.59 63.86
CA GLY A 196 -12.78 3.44 65.04
C GLY A 196 -11.46 2.68 64.83
N GLY A 197 -10.36 3.43 64.88
CA GLY A 197 -9.02 2.85 65.02
C GLY A 197 -7.89 3.81 64.68
N THR A 198 -7.79 4.95 65.39
CA THR A 198 -6.60 5.81 65.32
C THR A 198 -5.38 5.05 65.85
N VAL A 199 -4.38 4.85 65.00
CA VAL A 199 -3.02 4.49 65.41
C VAL A 199 -2.06 5.57 64.94
N THR A 200 -1.33 6.11 65.91
CA THR A 200 -0.41 7.24 65.85
C THR A 200 0.81 6.97 64.97
N PRO A 201 1.32 7.92 64.17
CA PRO A 201 2.57 7.76 63.43
C PRO A 201 3.81 8.05 64.31
N GLY A 202 4.73 7.09 64.39
CA GLY A 202 6.08 7.27 64.94
C GLY A 202 7.05 7.90 63.92
N LYS A 203 7.87 8.82 64.42
CA LYS A 203 8.79 9.77 63.76
C LYS A 203 10.00 9.11 63.02
N PRO A 204 10.65 9.79 62.04
CA PRO A 204 11.75 9.27 61.21
C PRO A 204 13.12 9.32 61.90
N SER A 205 14.06 8.51 61.39
CA SER A 205 15.47 8.48 61.75
C SER A 205 16.31 9.06 60.61
N ASP A 206 16.89 10.23 60.83
CA ASP A 206 18.06 10.74 60.10
C ASP A 206 19.32 10.35 60.88
N ASN A 207 20.36 9.83 60.21
CA ASN A 207 21.73 10.32 60.36
C ASN A 207 22.75 9.71 59.38
N ASP A 208 23.43 10.60 58.65
CA ASP A 208 24.89 10.71 58.47
C ASP A 208 25.69 9.64 57.68
N ASN A 209 26.75 9.94 56.91
CA ASN A 209 27.57 11.14 56.66
C ASN A 209 28.60 10.82 55.53
N THR A 210 29.33 11.87 55.11
CA THR A 210 30.64 11.97 54.43
C THR A 210 30.55 12.21 52.92
N GLY A 211 31.04 13.31 52.35
CA GLY A 211 32.18 14.19 52.66
C GLY A 211 33.09 14.18 51.41
N GLY A 212 33.65 15.25 50.87
CA GLY A 212 33.66 16.66 51.18
C GLY A 212 34.07 17.46 49.93
N ASN A 213 34.11 18.77 50.12
CA ASN A 213 34.72 19.80 49.27
C ASN A 213 36.19 19.44 48.97
N ASP A 214 36.84 19.92 47.90
CA ASP A 214 37.60 21.17 47.95
C ASP A 214 37.79 21.75 46.54
N GLY A 215 37.58 23.07 46.40
CA GLY A 215 37.72 23.78 45.12
C GLY A 215 39.13 24.31 44.84
N TYR A 216 39.41 24.56 43.54
CA TYR A 216 40.28 25.65 43.08
C TYR A 216 40.12 25.90 41.56
N ARG A 217 39.94 27.17 41.18
CA ARG A 217 40.13 27.81 39.85
C ARG A 217 40.96 29.09 40.14
N PRO A 218 41.70 29.76 39.22
CA PRO A 218 41.50 29.85 37.74
C PRO A 218 42.80 30.04 36.89
N GLY A 219 42.66 30.22 35.55
CA GLY A 219 43.26 31.37 34.86
C GLY A 219 44.18 31.18 33.63
N HIS A 220 43.88 32.00 32.60
CA HIS A 220 44.70 32.49 31.46
C HIS A 220 44.82 31.59 30.20
N GLY A 221 44.67 32.07 28.97
CA GLY A 221 44.49 33.42 28.39
C GLY A 221 45.12 33.47 26.98
N GLY A 222 44.60 34.28 26.06
CA GLY A 222 45.33 34.67 24.83
C GLY A 222 44.48 34.72 23.55
N SER A 223 44.33 35.92 23.00
CA SER A 223 43.55 36.33 21.83
C SER A 223 44.41 36.44 20.54
N ASP A 224 43.77 36.93 19.45
CA ASP A 224 44.29 37.66 18.28
C ASP A 224 44.04 36.91 16.94
N VAL A 225 43.09 37.26 16.05
CA VAL A 225 42.80 38.47 15.21
C VAL A 225 43.61 38.51 13.89
N PHE A 226 42.88 38.38 12.75
CA PHE A 226 43.13 38.66 11.30
C PHE A 226 44.54 38.47 10.67
N ASP A 227 44.64 37.82 9.49
CA ASP A 227 44.73 38.53 8.17
C ASP A 227 44.81 37.62 6.92
N ARG A 228 44.51 38.22 5.77
CA ARG A 228 44.43 37.65 4.41
C ARG A 228 45.80 37.70 3.67
N LEU A 229 45.99 36.83 2.66
CA LEU A 229 46.84 36.96 1.43
C LEU A 229 48.16 36.15 1.25
N PHE A 230 48.09 35.24 0.26
CA PHE A 230 49.03 34.89 -0.83
C PHE A 230 50.28 33.98 -0.68
N ARG A 231 50.25 32.90 -1.52
CA ARG A 231 51.30 32.34 -2.44
C ARG A 231 52.44 31.49 -1.81
N ARG A 232 52.93 30.34 -2.35
CA ARG A 232 52.96 29.69 -3.69
C ARG A 232 53.13 28.15 -3.60
N HIS A 233 52.63 27.46 -4.64
CA HIS A 233 53.12 26.30 -5.43
C HIS A 233 54.04 25.22 -4.83
N ASP A 234 53.66 23.95 -5.09
CA ASP A 234 54.55 22.91 -5.63
C ASP A 234 53.75 21.84 -6.44
N TYR A 235 54.50 21.09 -7.25
CA TYR A 235 54.26 20.58 -8.60
C TYR A 235 53.47 19.26 -8.78
N THR A 236 52.88 19.00 -9.96
CA THR A 236 53.31 17.95 -10.93
C THR A 236 52.57 18.06 -12.28
N PRO A 237 53.21 17.72 -13.43
CA PRO A 237 52.64 17.90 -14.77
C PRO A 237 52.00 16.62 -15.33
N THR A 238 50.85 16.76 -16.00
CA THR A 238 50.24 15.69 -16.82
C THR A 238 50.11 16.13 -18.28
N TYR A 239 50.45 15.23 -19.20
CA TYR A 239 50.46 15.46 -20.65
C TYR A 239 49.05 15.58 -21.26
N PRO A 240 48.80 16.50 -22.20
CA PRO A 240 47.53 16.56 -22.91
C PRO A 240 47.45 15.47 -23.99
N VAL A 241 46.40 14.64 -23.91
CA VAL A 241 45.98 13.75 -25.01
C VAL A 241 45.15 14.58 -25.99
N LYS A 242 45.60 14.68 -27.24
CA LYS A 242 44.77 15.22 -28.34
C LYS A 242 43.89 14.11 -28.88
N THR A 243 42.60 14.15 -28.56
CA THR A 243 41.58 13.41 -29.30
C THR A 243 41.16 14.25 -30.50
N VAL A 244 41.22 13.68 -31.70
CA VAL A 244 40.60 14.27 -32.89
C VAL A 244 39.09 14.21 -32.67
N VAL A 245 38.46 15.36 -32.54
CA VAL A 245 36.99 15.47 -32.52
C VAL A 245 36.52 15.25 -33.95
N PRO A 246 35.77 14.17 -34.27
CA PRO A 246 35.14 14.07 -35.58
C PRO A 246 34.14 15.23 -35.73
N GLU A 247 34.14 15.83 -36.91
CA GLU A 247 33.28 16.93 -37.30
C GLU A 247 31.82 16.61 -36.93
N LYS A 248 31.22 17.52 -36.15
CA LYS A 248 29.85 17.40 -35.64
C LYS A 248 28.90 17.54 -36.82
N THR A 249 28.38 16.41 -37.31
CA THR A 249 27.19 16.42 -38.16
C THR A 249 26.04 16.97 -37.33
N GLU A 250 25.46 18.07 -37.80
CA GLU A 250 24.30 18.71 -37.18
C GLU A 250 23.01 17.92 -37.44
N TYR A 251 22.07 18.06 -36.50
CA TYR A 251 20.68 17.61 -36.49
C TYR A 251 20.40 16.14 -36.10
N GLY A 252 20.75 15.79 -34.86
CA GLY A 252 19.93 14.88 -34.07
C GLY A 252 19.07 15.68 -33.10
N THR A 253 17.74 15.52 -33.15
CA THR A 253 16.82 16.02 -32.12
C THR A 253 17.29 15.51 -30.75
N PRO A 254 17.41 16.34 -29.71
CA PRO A 254 17.78 15.85 -28.37
C PRO A 254 16.71 14.87 -27.89
N VAL A 255 17.05 13.59 -27.78
CA VAL A 255 16.19 12.59 -27.16
C VAL A 255 16.18 12.89 -25.67
N ARG A 256 15.09 13.51 -25.17
CA ARG A 256 14.86 13.67 -23.74
C ARG A 256 14.69 12.26 -23.15
N ASP A 257 15.51 11.84 -22.19
CA ASP A 257 15.29 10.59 -21.43
C ASP A 257 14.08 10.82 -20.53
N THR A 258 12.88 10.54 -21.05
CA THR A 258 11.63 10.71 -20.31
C THR A 258 11.29 9.41 -19.60
N LEU A 259 10.85 9.51 -18.34
CA LEU A 259 10.43 8.38 -17.54
C LEU A 259 9.23 8.79 -16.68
N TRP A 260 8.13 8.05 -16.77
CA TRP A 260 7.02 8.19 -15.85
C TRP A 260 6.36 6.84 -15.55
N TYR A 261 5.62 6.82 -14.46
CA TYR A 261 4.92 5.66 -13.95
C TYR A 261 3.43 5.95 -13.88
N VAL A 262 2.58 5.07 -14.40
CA VAL A 262 1.12 5.23 -14.38
C VAL A 262 0.51 4.14 -13.52
N PHE A 263 -0.16 4.54 -12.45
CA PHE A 263 -0.85 3.65 -11.53
C PHE A 263 -2.35 3.78 -11.70
N HIS A 264 -3.02 2.70 -12.13
CA HIS A 264 -4.47 2.67 -12.30
C HIS A 264 -5.17 2.19 -11.02
N ILE A 265 -6.25 2.87 -10.63
CA ILE A 265 -7.03 2.48 -9.45
C ILE A 265 -7.69 1.12 -9.67
N ASN A 266 -7.59 0.24 -8.68
CA ASN A 266 -8.12 -1.13 -8.66
C ASN A 266 -7.50 -2.08 -9.71
N GLU A 267 -6.34 -1.73 -10.25
CA GLU A 267 -5.59 -2.59 -11.18
C GLU A 267 -4.28 -3.06 -10.56
N PHE A 268 -3.87 -4.29 -10.87
CA PHE A 268 -2.58 -4.84 -10.43
C PHE A 268 -1.44 -4.45 -11.36
N GLU A 269 -1.72 -3.98 -12.57
CA GLU A 269 -0.70 -3.51 -13.49
C GLU A 269 -0.44 -2.02 -13.31
N TYR A 270 0.84 -1.64 -13.35
CA TYR A 270 1.25 -0.25 -13.56
C TYR A 270 2.13 -0.17 -14.79
N GLU A 271 2.09 0.98 -15.44
CA GLU A 271 2.87 1.23 -16.64
C GLU A 271 4.14 1.99 -16.29
N VAL A 272 5.26 1.53 -16.84
CA VAL A 272 6.51 2.27 -16.87
C VAL A 272 6.70 2.76 -18.28
N VAL A 273 6.61 4.06 -18.48
CA VAL A 273 6.79 4.67 -19.79
C VAL A 273 8.15 5.32 -19.83
N ARG A 274 9.02 4.80 -20.69
CA ARG A 274 10.37 5.34 -20.89
C ARG A 274 10.59 5.66 -22.34
N ASN A 275 10.87 6.92 -22.66
CA ASN A 275 11.10 7.39 -24.03
C ASN A 275 9.96 6.99 -24.99
N GLY A 276 8.72 7.03 -24.50
CA GLY A 276 7.52 6.62 -25.24
C GLY A 276 7.28 5.12 -25.34
N VAL A 277 8.18 4.28 -24.82
CA VAL A 277 7.99 2.82 -24.74
C VAL A 277 7.30 2.47 -23.44
N VAL A 278 6.13 1.83 -23.55
CA VAL A 278 5.33 1.37 -22.41
C VAL A 278 5.73 -0.04 -22.03
N THR A 279 6.10 -0.24 -20.76
CA THR A 279 6.32 -1.57 -20.16
C THR A 279 5.37 -1.76 -19.00
N LYS A 280 4.59 -2.84 -19.02
CA LYS A 280 3.65 -3.16 -17.94
C LYS A 280 4.34 -4.01 -16.88
N LYS A 281 4.09 -3.71 -15.61
CA LYS A 281 4.62 -4.42 -14.45
C LYS A 281 3.50 -4.74 -13.47
N LEU A 282 3.64 -5.84 -12.74
CA LEU A 282 2.66 -6.30 -11.76
C LEU A 282 2.98 -5.81 -10.35
N MET A 283 1.93 -5.40 -9.65
CA MET A 283 1.88 -5.11 -8.22
C MET A 283 1.27 -6.28 -7.47
N ASP A 284 1.61 -6.40 -6.19
CA ASP A 284 1.05 -7.39 -5.28
C ASP A 284 -0.20 -6.91 -4.52
N VAL A 285 -0.52 -5.62 -4.63
CA VAL A 285 -1.79 -5.04 -4.19
C VAL A 285 -2.16 -3.88 -5.11
N THR A 286 -3.45 -3.66 -5.33
CA THR A 286 -3.94 -2.60 -6.20
C THR A 286 -3.92 -1.24 -5.50
N PRO A 287 -3.63 -0.14 -6.22
CA PRO A 287 -4.01 1.22 -5.83
C PRO A 287 -5.50 1.31 -5.49
N VAL A 288 -5.86 2.09 -4.48
CA VAL A 288 -7.27 2.31 -4.10
C VAL A 288 -7.54 3.80 -3.83
N ILE A 289 -8.81 4.18 -3.86
CA ILE A 289 -9.24 5.48 -3.34
C ILE A 289 -9.87 5.24 -1.96
N GLN A 290 -9.32 5.87 -0.93
CA GLN A 290 -9.88 5.81 0.42
C GLN A 290 -9.84 7.18 1.08
N ASN A 291 -10.94 7.57 1.73
CA ASN A 291 -11.12 8.91 2.32
C ASN A 291 -10.86 10.06 1.34
N GLY A 292 -11.20 9.87 0.06
CA GLY A 292 -10.96 10.86 -0.99
C GLY A 292 -9.48 11.05 -1.38
N ARG A 293 -8.61 10.13 -0.96
CA ARG A 293 -7.18 10.11 -1.34
C ARG A 293 -6.83 8.89 -2.17
N THR A 294 -5.96 9.09 -3.14
CA THR A 294 -5.35 8.01 -3.92
C THR A 294 -4.26 7.37 -3.08
N MET A 295 -4.45 6.09 -2.76
CA MET A 295 -3.56 5.29 -1.93
C MET A 295 -2.80 4.34 -2.84
N LEU A 296 -1.48 4.52 -2.93
CA LEU A 296 -0.61 3.69 -3.75
C LEU A 296 0.22 2.76 -2.88
N PRO A 297 0.53 1.53 -3.34
CA PRO A 297 1.35 0.62 -2.57
C PRO A 297 2.79 1.14 -2.49
N LEU A 298 3.22 1.31 -1.26
CA LEU A 298 4.39 2.10 -0.89
C LEU A 298 5.68 1.63 -1.57
N ARG A 299 5.84 0.32 -1.76
CA ARG A 299 6.99 -0.28 -2.45
C ARG A 299 7.12 0.22 -3.89
N TYR A 300 6.03 0.24 -4.64
CA TYR A 300 6.06 0.61 -6.07
C TYR A 300 6.20 2.12 -6.24
N VAL A 301 5.67 2.91 -5.30
CA VAL A 301 5.93 4.34 -5.28
C VAL A 301 7.41 4.62 -5.05
N ALA A 302 8.06 3.89 -4.15
CA ALA A 302 9.49 4.04 -3.94
C ALA A 302 10.31 3.60 -5.16
N GLU A 303 9.92 2.52 -5.85
CA GLU A 303 10.52 2.14 -7.13
C GLU A 303 10.38 3.27 -8.16
N ALA A 304 9.17 3.84 -8.29
CA ALA A 304 8.91 4.94 -9.21
C ALA A 304 9.83 6.13 -8.91
N LEU A 305 9.93 6.49 -7.63
CA LEU A 305 10.76 7.60 -7.17
C LEU A 305 12.25 7.29 -7.12
N GLN A 306 12.68 6.06 -7.41
CA GLN A 306 14.06 5.59 -7.26
C GLN A 306 14.58 5.79 -5.82
N ALA A 307 13.72 5.52 -4.85
CA ALA A 307 14.04 5.57 -3.42
C ALA A 307 14.33 4.16 -2.89
N ASP A 308 15.33 4.04 -2.02
CA ASP A 308 15.59 2.82 -1.27
C ASP A 308 14.57 2.66 -0.15
N VAL A 309 14.14 1.43 0.13
CA VAL A 309 13.14 1.13 1.16
C VAL A 309 13.66 0.07 2.12
N THR A 310 13.53 0.34 3.41
CA THR A 310 13.74 -0.64 4.46
C THR A 310 12.50 -0.76 5.35
N TRP A 311 12.28 -1.94 5.91
CA TRP A 311 11.14 -2.24 6.77
C TRP A 311 11.62 -2.75 8.12
N ASP A 312 11.19 -2.11 9.20
CA ASP A 312 11.34 -2.61 10.57
C ASP A 312 10.01 -3.17 11.06
N ALA A 313 9.95 -4.50 11.17
CA ALA A 313 8.76 -5.22 11.61
C ALA A 313 8.44 -4.99 13.09
N LYS A 314 9.43 -4.69 13.96
CA LYS A 314 9.20 -4.51 15.40
C LYS A 314 8.47 -3.19 15.67
N THR A 315 8.90 -2.14 14.99
CA THR A 315 8.34 -0.79 15.15
C THR A 315 7.24 -0.50 14.12
N ARG A 316 7.05 -1.40 13.16
CA ARG A 316 6.14 -1.25 12.01
C ARG A 316 6.42 0.03 11.22
N THR A 317 7.70 0.26 10.95
CA THR A 317 8.20 1.47 10.30
C THR A 317 8.80 1.16 8.94
N ALA A 318 8.32 1.84 7.90
CA ALA A 318 8.94 1.85 6.59
C ALA A 318 9.82 3.09 6.45
N THR A 319 11.07 2.91 6.05
CA THR A 319 12.05 3.99 5.91
C THR A 319 12.48 4.11 4.45
N PHE A 320 12.27 5.30 3.89
CA PHE A 320 12.61 5.66 2.51
C PHE A 320 13.86 6.52 2.50
N THR A 321 14.80 6.21 1.62
CA THR A 321 15.98 7.05 1.42
C THR A 321 16.09 7.44 -0.05
N LYS A 322 16.14 8.74 -0.31
CA LYS A 322 16.36 9.30 -1.65
C LYS A 322 17.23 10.54 -1.54
N ASP A 323 18.30 10.60 -2.32
CA ASP A 323 19.21 11.75 -2.39
C ASP A 323 19.71 12.25 -1.01
N GLY A 324 19.91 11.32 -0.07
CA GLY A 324 20.33 11.62 1.31
C GLY A 324 19.21 12.06 2.27
N LEU A 325 18.01 12.33 1.78
CA LEU A 325 16.83 12.53 2.61
C LEU A 325 16.26 11.17 3.02
N THR A 326 16.04 10.98 4.32
CA THR A 326 15.38 9.78 4.84
C THR A 326 14.03 10.15 5.44
N ALA A 327 12.98 9.42 5.08
CA ALA A 327 11.63 9.58 5.60
C ALA A 327 11.16 8.27 6.24
N SER A 328 10.79 8.33 7.52
CA SER A 328 10.29 7.18 8.27
C SER A 328 8.79 7.31 8.49
N ILE A 329 8.05 6.30 8.01
CA ILE A 329 6.60 6.22 8.05
C ILE A 329 6.23 5.03 8.92
N GLN A 330 5.67 5.30 10.11
CA GLN A 330 5.11 4.26 10.95
C GLN A 330 3.65 4.00 10.54
N ILE A 331 3.27 2.74 10.31
CA ILE A 331 1.92 2.41 9.80
C ILE A 331 0.81 2.93 10.72
N ASP A 332 0.99 2.82 12.05
CA ASP A 332 -0.05 3.18 13.02
C ASP A 332 -0.10 4.68 13.34
N SER A 333 0.84 5.46 12.80
CA SER A 333 0.97 6.90 13.01
C SER A 333 0.39 7.70 11.84
N ASP A 334 -0.05 8.92 12.11
CA ASP A 334 -0.38 9.94 11.11
C ASP A 334 0.79 10.90 10.84
N GLU A 335 2.01 10.53 11.24
CA GLU A 335 3.20 11.37 11.12
C GLU A 335 4.35 10.67 10.37
N ILE A 336 5.07 11.47 9.58
CA ILE A 336 6.29 11.06 8.88
C ILE A 336 7.46 11.83 9.50
N VAL A 337 8.50 11.11 9.93
CA VAL A 337 9.70 11.70 10.52
C VAL A 337 10.81 11.75 9.48
N LEU A 338 11.33 12.94 9.20
CA LEU A 338 12.42 13.17 8.26
C LEU A 338 13.79 13.15 8.96
N SER A 339 14.86 12.81 8.24
CA SER A 339 16.24 12.78 8.78
C SER A 339 16.74 14.12 9.32
N ASN A 340 16.12 15.23 8.94
CA ASN A 340 16.40 16.57 9.46
C ASN A 340 15.66 16.86 10.79
N GLY A 341 14.95 15.89 11.36
CA GLY A 341 14.17 16.02 12.60
C GLY A 341 12.80 16.69 12.43
N LYS A 342 12.40 17.06 11.21
CA LYS A 342 11.07 17.60 10.94
C LYS A 342 10.04 16.47 10.87
N THR A 343 8.90 16.69 11.50
CA THR A 343 7.72 15.84 11.36
C THR A 343 6.75 16.43 10.34
N VAL A 344 6.26 15.60 9.42
CA VAL A 344 5.21 15.95 8.45
C VAL A 344 3.96 15.18 8.83
N LYS A 345 2.88 15.91 9.13
CA LYS A 345 1.58 15.29 9.40
C LYS A 345 0.94 14.83 8.09
N MET A 346 0.55 13.57 8.04
CA MET A 346 -0.16 12.96 6.93
C MET A 346 -1.61 13.42 6.91
N ASP A 347 -2.12 13.69 5.72
CA ASP A 347 -3.53 14.05 5.51
C ASP A 347 -4.47 12.83 5.52
N SER A 348 -3.90 11.63 5.39
CA SER A 348 -4.59 10.34 5.47
C SER A 348 -3.62 9.31 6.05
N LYS A 349 -4.11 8.50 6.97
CA LYS A 349 -3.30 7.43 7.58
C LYS A 349 -2.91 6.38 6.54
N PRO A 350 -1.71 5.77 6.65
CA PRO A 350 -1.35 4.61 5.85
C PRO A 350 -2.38 3.49 6.02
N LEU A 351 -2.64 2.75 4.94
CA LEU A 351 -3.50 1.58 4.97
C LEU A 351 -2.66 0.32 4.96
N ASN A 352 -3.14 -0.71 5.64
CA ASN A 352 -2.62 -2.06 5.49
C ASN A 352 -3.67 -2.91 4.78
N ILE A 353 -3.40 -3.32 3.55
CA ILE A 353 -4.23 -4.23 2.77
C ILE A 353 -3.36 -5.42 2.37
N ASN A 354 -3.73 -6.64 2.77
CA ASN A 354 -2.98 -7.86 2.44
C ASN A 354 -1.49 -7.80 2.80
N ASP A 355 -1.16 -7.30 3.99
CA ASP A 355 0.23 -7.09 4.45
C ASP A 355 1.03 -6.14 3.54
N ARG A 356 0.35 -5.21 2.88
CA ARG A 356 0.96 -4.15 2.08
C ARG A 356 0.53 -2.79 2.58
N ILE A 357 1.52 -1.92 2.71
CA ILE A 357 1.33 -0.55 3.15
C ILE A 357 0.96 0.26 1.93
N LEU A 358 -0.19 0.92 1.96
CA LEU A 358 -0.56 1.92 0.97
C LEU A 358 -0.48 3.30 1.61
N VAL A 359 0.09 4.24 0.87
CA VAL A 359 0.24 5.62 1.31
C VAL A 359 -0.42 6.57 0.31
N SER A 360 -0.91 7.69 0.83
CA SER A 360 -1.42 8.77 0.00
C SER A 360 -0.31 9.32 -0.87
N VAL A 361 -0.56 9.45 -2.17
CA VAL A 361 0.41 10.03 -3.12
C VAL A 361 0.77 11.46 -2.74
N THR A 362 -0.17 12.21 -2.18
CA THR A 362 0.07 13.57 -1.67
C THR A 362 1.09 13.58 -0.53
N ASN A 363 1.04 12.60 0.38
CA ASN A 363 2.01 12.53 1.48
C ASN A 363 3.41 12.21 0.97
N VAL A 364 3.50 11.32 -0.03
CA VAL A 364 4.77 11.04 -0.72
C VAL A 364 5.31 12.31 -1.39
N ALA A 365 4.45 13.06 -2.08
CA ALA A 365 4.83 14.31 -2.72
C ALA A 365 5.40 15.32 -1.70
N ASN A 366 4.69 15.50 -0.59
CA ASN A 366 5.09 16.42 0.48
C ASN A 366 6.44 16.04 1.12
N VAL A 367 6.73 14.75 1.25
CA VAL A 367 7.98 14.24 1.82
C VAL A 367 9.17 14.53 0.91
N PHE A 368 9.02 14.29 -0.39
CA PHE A 368 10.10 14.43 -1.37
C PHE A 368 10.10 15.80 -2.07
N GLY A 369 9.24 16.73 -1.66
CA GLY A 369 9.15 18.07 -2.24
C GLY A 369 8.63 18.10 -3.68
N LEU A 370 7.82 17.10 -4.06
CA LEU A 370 7.23 16.98 -5.40
C LEU A 370 5.94 17.80 -5.50
N THR A 371 5.72 18.39 -6.67
CA THR A 371 4.45 19.06 -7.00
C THR A 371 3.36 18.03 -7.33
N ASN A 372 2.10 18.32 -6.98
CA ASN A 372 0.98 17.40 -7.25
C ASN A 372 -0.36 18.11 -7.51
N GLY A 373 -1.22 17.49 -8.32
CA GLY A 373 -2.55 17.99 -8.66
C GLY A 373 -3.23 17.19 -9.77
N ASN A 374 -4.03 17.86 -10.60
CA ASN A 374 -4.97 17.21 -11.52
C ASN A 374 -4.74 17.70 -12.95
N THR A 375 -4.78 16.78 -13.92
CA THR A 375 -4.58 17.07 -15.34
C THR A 375 -5.45 18.21 -15.92
N LYS A 376 -6.58 18.53 -15.27
CA LYS A 376 -7.50 19.61 -15.65
C LYS A 376 -7.04 21.03 -15.31
N ASP A 377 -6.09 21.19 -14.39
CA ASP A 377 -5.61 22.52 -13.99
C ASP A 377 -4.57 23.10 -14.97
N ASN A 378 -4.14 22.31 -15.96
CA ASN A 378 -3.11 22.62 -16.95
C ASN A 378 -1.77 23.04 -16.33
N ALA A 379 -1.54 22.74 -15.04
CA ALA A 379 -0.24 22.81 -14.44
C ALA A 379 0.56 21.56 -14.84
N ASP A 380 1.87 21.71 -14.93
CA ASP A 380 2.78 20.62 -15.24
C ASP A 380 3.45 20.19 -13.93
N GLN A 381 2.95 19.12 -13.32
CA GLN A 381 3.35 18.70 -11.98
C GLN A 381 4.03 17.32 -11.98
N ASP A 382 4.80 17.06 -10.93
CA ASP A 382 5.53 15.80 -10.79
C ASP A 382 4.59 14.61 -10.59
N ILE A 383 3.42 14.86 -10.00
CA ILE A 383 2.38 13.86 -9.79
C ILE A 383 1.04 14.41 -10.27
N GLU A 384 0.41 13.68 -11.19
CA GLU A 384 -0.86 14.07 -11.81
C GLU A 384 -1.94 13.02 -11.57
N TRP A 385 -3.12 13.47 -11.18
CA TRP A 385 -4.34 12.65 -11.11
C TRP A 385 -5.20 12.86 -12.35
N GLU A 386 -5.50 11.77 -13.07
CA GLU A 386 -6.45 11.74 -14.18
C GLU A 386 -7.79 11.15 -13.71
N GLN A 387 -8.84 11.95 -13.81
CA GLN A 387 -10.17 11.60 -13.31
C GLN A 387 -10.90 10.58 -14.19
N GLN A 388 -10.72 10.65 -15.51
CA GLN A 388 -11.44 9.79 -16.45
C GLN A 388 -10.91 8.35 -16.40
N ASP A 389 -9.59 8.21 -16.43
CA ASP A 389 -8.90 6.91 -16.42
C ASP A 389 -8.61 6.41 -14.99
N LYS A 390 -8.96 7.23 -13.98
CA LYS A 390 -8.71 6.98 -12.56
C LYS A 390 -7.28 6.51 -12.36
N SER A 391 -6.31 7.33 -12.75
CA SER A 391 -4.90 7.00 -12.67
C SER A 391 -4.09 8.10 -12.00
N ALA A 392 -3.05 7.69 -11.27
CA ALA A 392 -2.02 8.58 -10.76
C ALA A 392 -0.74 8.38 -11.57
N THR A 393 -0.25 9.45 -12.18
CA THR A 393 0.99 9.46 -12.96
C THR A 393 2.09 10.13 -12.17
N ILE A 394 3.26 9.49 -12.06
CA ILE A 394 4.46 10.03 -11.41
C ILE A 394 5.53 10.26 -12.48
N TYR A 395 5.86 11.52 -12.74
CA TYR A 395 6.88 11.93 -13.69
C TYR A 395 8.24 12.03 -13.01
N ILE A 396 9.24 11.33 -13.58
CA ILE A 396 10.62 11.40 -13.13
C ILE A 396 11.38 12.38 -14.01
N ARG A 397 11.44 13.62 -13.54
CA ARG A 397 12.14 14.72 -14.20
C ARG A 397 13.61 14.69 -13.76
N ARG A 398 14.53 14.64 -14.73
CA ARG A 398 15.98 14.69 -14.51
C ARG A 398 16.55 16.03 -14.91
#